data_AF-A0A933H4E8-F1
#
_entry.id   AF-A0A933H4E8-F1
#
_cell.length_a   1.000
_cell.length_b   1.000
_cell.length_c   1.000
_cell.angle_alpha   90.00
_cell.angle_beta   90.00
_cell.angle_gamma   90.00
#
_symmetry.space_group_name_H-M   'P 1'
#
loop_
_entity.id
_entity.type
_entity.pdbx_description
1 polymer ?
#
loop_
_entity_poly.entity_id
_entity_poly.type
_entity_poly.pdbx_seq_one_letter_code
_entity_poly.pdbx_strand_id
1 'polypeptide(L)' 'MLVRDLMTIGVPVCRDDERCGDVAARLTQQKVEAEVIVALDEDGMSCGWLTRDQLDQNESKLISEIMDE' A
#
# COMPACT_ATOMS: atom_id res chain seq x y z
N MET A 1 4.54 -15.88 -21.80
CA MET A 1 5.09 -15.25 -20.58
C MET A 1 4.00 -14.32 -20.09
N LEU A 2 3.28 -14.72 -19.04
CA LEU A 2 2.16 -13.94 -18.51
C LEU A 2 2.70 -12.98 -17.43
N VAL A 3 2.06 -11.82 -17.25
CA VAL A 3 2.47 -10.81 -16.24
C VAL A 3 2.61 -11.43 -14.84
N ARG A 4 1.81 -12.46 -14.52
CA ARG A 4 1.90 -13.23 -13.27
C ARG A 4 3.26 -13.90 -13.03
N ASP A 5 3.99 -14.25 -14.07
CA ASP A 5 5.29 -14.92 -13.97
C ASP A 5 6.43 -13.96 -13.58
N LEU A 6 6.21 -12.65 -13.71
CA LEU A 6 7.14 -11.57 -13.38
C LEU A 6 6.81 -10.85 -12.06
N MET A 7 5.63 -11.12 -11.47
CA MET A 7 5.28 -10.55 -10.18
C MET A 7 6.08 -11.26 -9.09
N THR A 8 7.24 -10.71 -8.78
CA THR A 8 8.03 -10.99 -7.59
C THR A 8 7.10 -10.94 -6.38
N ILE A 9 6.66 -12.10 -5.91
CA ILE A 9 6.13 -12.41 -4.57
C ILE A 9 5.53 -11.18 -3.84
N GLY A 10 4.23 -10.94 -4.05
CA GLY A 10 3.37 -10.11 -3.20
C GLY A 10 3.74 -8.63 -3.13
N VAL A 11 3.13 -7.81 -3.99
CA VAL A 11 3.10 -6.35 -3.77
C VAL A 11 2.43 -6.10 -2.41
N PRO A 12 3.02 -5.33 -1.49
CA PRO A 12 2.38 -5.02 -0.23
C PRO A 12 1.06 -4.30 -0.46
N VAL A 13 0.04 -4.73 0.28
CA VAL A 13 -1.31 -4.19 0.22
C VAL A 13 -1.74 -3.59 1.54
N CYS A 14 -2.61 -2.60 1.47
CA CYS A 14 -3.35 -2.02 2.60
C CYS A 14 -4.82 -1.80 2.21
N ARG A 15 -5.68 -1.52 3.18
CA ARG A 15 -7.04 -1.02 2.89
C ARG A 15 -7.01 0.50 2.71
N ASP A 16 -7.94 1.00 1.91
CA ASP A 16 -8.12 2.43 1.64
C ASP A 16 -8.63 3.23 2.86
N ASP A 17 -9.25 2.54 3.82
CA ASP A 17 -9.72 3.08 5.10
C ASP A 17 -8.69 3.00 6.26
N GLU A 18 -7.50 2.44 6.00
CA GLU A 18 -6.43 2.42 7.01
C GLU A 18 -5.75 3.78 7.17
N ARG A 19 -5.19 4.04 8.36
CA ARG A 19 -4.32 5.19 8.58
C ARG A 19 -2.92 4.92 8.05
N CYS A 20 -2.31 5.93 7.45
CA CYS A 20 -0.96 5.83 6.88
C CYS A 20 0.06 5.38 7.93
N GLY A 21 0.01 5.92 9.14
CA GLY A 21 0.94 5.55 10.23
C GLY A 21 0.85 4.09 10.66
N ASP A 22 -0.37 3.54 10.71
CA ASP A 22 -0.60 2.14 11.09
C ASP A 22 -0.04 1.19 10.02
N VAL A 23 -0.26 1.52 8.74
CA VAL A 23 0.31 0.77 7.61
C VAL A 23 1.83 0.88 7.59
N ALA A 24 2.39 2.07 7.82
CA ALA A 24 3.83 2.29 7.86
C ALA A 24 4.51 1.46 8.96
N ALA A 25 3.93 1.47 10.16
CA ALA A 25 4.39 0.66 11.29
C ALA A 25 4.33 -0.84 10.99
N ARG A 26 3.23 -1.32 10.39
CA ARG A 26 3.07 -2.73 10.01
C ARG A 26 4.12 -3.18 9.00
N LEU A 27 4.35 -2.40 7.94
CA LEU A 27 5.36 -2.70 6.92
C LEU A 27 6.78 -2.73 7.51
N THR A 28 7.08 -1.79 8.42
CA THR A 28 8.36 -1.75 9.14
C THR A 28 8.56 -3.00 10.00
N GLN A 29 7.53 -3.43 10.73
CA GLN A 29 7.57 -4.65 11.55
C GLN A 29 7.78 -5.92 10.72
N GLN A 30 7.20 -5.97 9.53
CA GLN A 30 7.33 -7.09 8.59
C GLN A 30 8.63 -7.04 7.77
N LYS A 31 9.44 -5.98 7.92
CA LYS A 31 10.67 -5.73 7.14
C LYS A 31 10.41 -5.76 5.63
N VAL A 32 9.28 -5.20 5.22
CA VAL A 32 8.90 -5.10 3.82
C VAL A 32 9.54 -3.84 3.24
N GLU A 33 10.57 -4.03 2.42
CA GLU A 33 11.16 -2.97 1.61
C GLU A 33 10.40 -2.90 0.29
N ALA A 34 9.40 -2.01 0.22
CA ALA A 34 8.64 -1.78 -0.99
C ALA A 34 8.54 -0.29 -1.28
N GLU A 35 8.81 0.06 -2.54
CA GLU A 35 8.68 1.42 -3.04
C GLU A 35 7.21 1.80 -3.25
N VAL A 36 6.38 0.82 -3.63
CA VAL A 36 4.96 0.98 -3.95
C VAL A 36 4.11 0.03 -3.10
N ILE A 37 3.02 0.57 -2.57
CA ILE A 37 1.97 -0.13 -1.83
C ILE A 37 0.66 0.01 -2.61
N VAL A 38 -0.13 -1.05 -2.70
CA VAL A 38 -1.44 -1.03 -3.36
C VAL A 38 -2.55 -0.91 -2.32
N ALA A 39 -3.47 0.01 -2.55
CA ALA A 39 -4.69 0.15 -1.76
C ALA A 39 -5.79 -0.75 -2.31
N LEU A 40 -6.45 -1.48 -1.41
CA LEU A 40 -7.62 -2.30 -1.71
C LEU A 40 -8.85 -1.68 -1.08
N ASP A 41 -9.98 -1.71 -1.81
CA ASP A 41 -11.30 -1.34 -1.28
C ASP A 41 -11.87 -2.40 -0.33
N GLU A 42 -13.12 -2.24 0.11
CA GLU A 42 -13.82 -3.20 0.98
C GLU A 42 -13.97 -4.60 0.34
N ASP A 43 -14.19 -4.66 -0.97
CA ASP A 43 -14.34 -5.89 -1.77
C ASP A 43 -12.99 -6.62 -1.99
N GLY A 44 -11.88 -5.98 -1.63
CA GLY A 44 -10.53 -6.51 -1.82
C GLY A 44 -10.00 -6.31 -3.24
N MET A 45 -10.62 -5.40 -4.00
CA MET A 45 -10.21 -4.99 -5.33
C MET A 45 -9.23 -3.82 -5.23
N SER A 46 -8.24 -3.76 -6.12
CA SER A 46 -7.29 -2.65 -6.15
C SER A 46 -8.00 -1.36 -6.57
N CYS A 47 -7.96 -0.35 -5.70
CA CYS A 47 -8.60 0.95 -5.93
C CYS A 47 -7.60 2.12 -6.04
N GLY A 48 -6.32 1.86 -5.79
CA GLY A 48 -5.26 2.85 -5.94
C GLY A 48 -3.90 2.33 -5.49
N TRP A 49 -2.90 3.21 -5.52
CA TRP A 49 -1.55 2.92 -5.05
C TRP A 49 -0.91 4.15 -4.43
N LEU A 50 0.14 3.93 -3.65
CA LEU A 50 0.94 4.99 -3.07
C LEU A 50 2.38 4.55 -2.88
N THR A 51 3.28 5.53 -2.86
CA THR A 51 4.69 5.30 -2.54
C THR A 51 4.91 5.21 -1.04
N ARG A 52 6.03 4.57 -0.67
CA ARG A 52 6.50 4.58 0.72
C ARG A 52 6.69 5.99 1.27
N ASP A 53 7.18 6.91 0.45
CA ASP A 53 7.37 8.32 0.83
C ASP A 53 6.05 9.04 1.10
N GLN A 54 5.03 8.84 0.25
CA GLN A 54 3.68 9.38 0.48
C GLN A 54 3.11 8.85 1.80
N LEU A 55 3.28 7.56 2.08
CA LEU A 55 2.83 6.93 3.31
C LEU A 55 3.50 7.55 4.55
N ASP A 56 4.83 7.66 4.54
CA ASP A 56 5.61 8.15 5.69
C ASP A 56 5.40 9.66 5.93
N GLN A 57 5.07 10.45 4.90
CA GLN A 57 4.80 11.89 5.02
C GLN A 57 3.38 12.24 5.49
N ASN A 58 2.45 11.29 5.53
CA ASN A 58 1.04 11.54 5.78
C ASN A 58 0.46 10.69 6.94
N GLU A 59 1.27 10.40 7.96
CA GLU A 59 0.96 9.50 9.09
C GLU A 59 -0.48 9.61 9.64
N SER A 60 -1.01 10.82 9.76
CA SER A 60 -2.33 11.10 10.33
C SER A 60 -3.53 10.91 9.38
N LYS A 61 -3.30 10.78 8.07
CA LYS A 61 -4.35 10.69 7.04
C LYS A 61 -4.74 9.26 6.74
N LEU A 62 -5.91 9.08 6.14
CA LEU A 62 -6.31 7.80 5.55
C LEU A 62 -5.59 7.56 4.22
N ILE A 63 -5.42 6.29 3.85
CA ILE A 63 -4.86 5.89 2.54
C ILE A 63 -5.65 6.52 1.38
N SER A 64 -6.98 6.47 1.46
CA SER A 64 -7.91 7.03 0.47
C SER A 64 -7.75 8.54 0.23
N GLU A 65 -7.12 9.28 1.15
CA GLU A 65 -6.91 10.73 1.00
C GLU A 65 -5.66 11.09 0.17
N ILE A 66 -4.75 10.12 -0.03
CA ILE A 66 -3.42 10.37 -0.61
C ILE A 66 -3.03 9.43 -1.75
N MET A 67 -3.77 8.34 -1.94
CA MET A 67 -3.49 7.37 -2.99
C MET A 67 -3.73 7.96 -4.39
N ASP A 68 -2.97 7.46 -5.35
CA ASP A 68 -3.15 7.72 -6.78
C ASP A 68 -3.99 6.59 -7.42
N GLU A 69 -4.81 6.95 -8.42
CA GLU A 69 -5.67 6.02 -9.19
C GLU A 69 -4.97 5.43 -10.43
#